data_AF-A0AA87DZG3-F1
#
_entry.id   AF-A0AA87DZG3-F1
#
_cell.length_a   1.000
_cell.length_b   1.000
_cell.length_c   1.000
_cell.angle_alpha   90.00
_cell.angle_beta   90.00
_cell.angle_gamma   90.00
#
_symmetry.space_group_name_H-M   'P 1'
#
loop_
_entity.id
_entity.type
_entity.pdbx_description
1 polymer ?
#
loop_
_entity_poly.entity_id
_entity_poly.type
_entity_poly.pdbx_seq_one_letter_code
_entity_poly.pdbx_strand_id
1 'polypeptide(L)'
;MPPLLAVGGGLALAGGGTAAAGGATISAGTAAWLLGGAVVTTGAIVYGDDIVNGVSGAMSNAQTEAQAQDQAVPATRTVTCARCAQNPCAYLACGVPGSTYRGGAHGCMTDTPETLGDGLDSHHMPADSKSPLPRPVGPAIQMDPVDHRLTASYGGRVHGPSYALQRGLLARGQTYSAFMADVLDARRVATLQGNPTKYDAAIAQATAYAECLRRNGLMK
;
A
#
# COMPACT_ATOMS: atom_id res chain seq x y z
N MET A 1 25.94 38.78 42.76
CA MET A 1 26.24 38.03 44.00
C MET A 1 25.24 36.89 44.12
N PRO A 2 25.69 35.69 44.55
CA PRO A 2 25.35 34.34 44.03
C PRO A 2 24.36 33.59 44.96
N PRO A 3 24.06 32.26 44.84
CA PRO A 3 24.73 31.15 44.09
C PRO A 3 23.79 30.31 43.19
N LEU A 4 24.19 29.48 42.20
CA LEU A 4 25.28 28.50 42.00
C LEU A 4 25.20 27.25 42.89
N LEU A 5 24.48 26.22 42.42
CA LEU A 5 24.58 24.85 42.94
C LEU A 5 24.91 23.91 41.79
N ALA A 6 26.18 23.51 41.76
CA ALA A 6 26.67 22.33 41.07
C ALA A 6 26.85 21.23 42.12
N VAL A 7 26.37 20.02 41.80
CA VAL A 7 26.71 18.74 42.43
C VAL A 7 26.84 17.79 41.23
N GLY A 8 28.03 17.36 40.80
CA GLY A 8 28.93 16.47 41.53
C GLY A 8 28.35 15.06 41.43
N GLY A 9 28.66 14.23 40.44
CA GLY A 9 29.95 13.62 40.20
C GLY A 9 29.71 12.10 40.01
N GLY A 10 30.61 11.40 39.33
CA GLY A 10 30.61 9.93 39.32
C GLY A 10 30.63 9.30 37.94
N LEU A 11 31.80 9.37 37.31
CA LEU A 11 32.23 8.31 36.40
C LEU A 11 32.43 7.03 37.23
N ALA A 12 31.72 5.95 36.89
CA ALA A 12 32.03 4.61 37.38
C ALA A 12 32.05 3.64 36.19
N LEU A 13 33.28 3.34 35.76
CA LEU A 13 33.61 2.15 34.98
C LEU A 13 34.01 1.04 35.96
N ALA A 14 33.22 -0.03 36.00
CA ALA A 14 33.53 -1.41 36.39
C ALA A 14 32.17 -2.12 36.43
N GLY A 15 31.94 -3.31 35.93
CA GLY A 15 32.75 -4.42 35.47
C GLY A 15 31.75 -5.56 35.27
N GLY A 16 32.09 -6.52 34.40
CA GLY A 16 31.14 -7.48 33.84
C GLY A 16 30.36 -8.35 34.82
N GLY A 17 29.22 -8.82 34.33
CA GLY A 17 28.39 -9.85 34.90
C GLY A 17 27.35 -10.26 33.87
N THR A 18 27.77 -11.07 32.90
CA THR A 18 26.90 -11.69 31.90
C THR A 18 25.87 -12.59 32.57
N ALA A 19 24.60 -12.30 32.37
CA ALA A 19 23.53 -13.29 32.45
C ALA A 19 22.70 -13.17 31.17
N ALA A 20 22.77 -14.23 30.38
CA ALA A 20 22.10 -14.36 29.10
C ALA A 20 20.58 -14.35 29.26
N ALA A 21 19.91 -13.50 28.49
CA ALA A 21 18.59 -13.75 27.94
C ALA A 21 18.44 -12.83 26.72
N GLY A 22 18.06 -13.43 25.60
CA GLY A 22 18.14 -12.82 24.27
C GLY A 22 17.45 -11.47 24.13
N GLY A 23 18.05 -10.62 23.30
CA GLY A 23 17.47 -9.35 22.91
C GLY A 23 18.50 -8.50 22.19
N ALA A 24 18.75 -8.78 20.90
CA ALA A 24 19.44 -7.82 20.05
C ALA A 24 18.51 -6.62 19.87
N THR A 25 18.82 -5.52 20.55
CA THR A 25 18.17 -4.22 20.35
C THR A 25 18.59 -3.67 18.99
N ILE A 26 17.67 -3.63 18.04
CA ILE A 26 17.91 -2.99 16.74
C ILE A 26 17.61 -1.50 16.91
N SER A 27 18.66 -0.69 16.85
CA SER A 27 18.54 0.77 16.85
C SER A 27 17.80 1.22 15.59
N ALA A 28 16.69 1.93 15.78
CA ALA A 28 15.94 2.56 14.71
C ALA A 28 16.82 3.62 14.03
N GLY A 29 17.20 3.40 12.77
CA GLY A 29 17.94 4.43 12.05
C GLY A 29 18.69 4.03 10.79
N THR A 30 18.14 3.19 9.90
CA THR A 30 18.55 3.20 8.49
C THR A 30 17.40 2.71 7.60
N ALA A 31 16.86 3.60 6.78
CA ALA A 31 15.90 3.26 5.73
C ALA A 31 16.64 2.54 4.59
N ALA A 32 16.41 1.24 4.45
CA ALA A 32 16.87 0.46 3.31
C ALA A 32 15.77 0.43 2.24
N TRP A 33 15.98 1.15 1.14
CA TRP A 33 15.13 1.09 -0.05
C TRP A 33 15.34 -0.24 -0.77
N LEU A 34 14.34 -1.11 -0.73
CA LEU A 34 14.33 -2.40 -1.43
C LEU A 34 13.99 -2.19 -2.91
N LEU A 35 15.02 -1.99 -3.74
CA LEU A 35 14.95 -2.38 -5.14
C LEU A 35 15.30 -3.87 -5.24
N GLY A 36 14.54 -4.57 -6.07
CA GLY A 36 14.45 -6.03 -6.08
C GLY A 36 15.79 -6.77 -6.05
N GLY A 37 15.82 -7.84 -5.26
CA GLY A 37 16.60 -9.04 -5.53
C GLY A 37 18.10 -8.84 -5.73
N ALA A 38 18.81 -8.31 -4.73
CA ALA A 38 20.15 -8.73 -4.31
C ALA A 38 20.65 -7.70 -3.29
N VAL A 39 20.80 -8.10 -2.04
CA VAL A 39 21.64 -7.34 -1.11
C VAL A 39 23.08 -7.60 -1.54
N VAL A 40 23.65 -6.68 -2.30
CA VAL A 40 25.10 -6.59 -2.49
C VAL A 40 25.65 -5.83 -1.28
N THR A 41 26.08 -6.56 -0.24
CA THR A 41 26.97 -5.96 0.75
C THR A 41 28.38 -6.02 0.19
N THR A 42 28.88 -4.87 -0.26
CA THR A 42 30.31 -4.65 -0.41
C THR A 42 30.96 -4.74 0.97
N GLY A 43 31.83 -5.75 1.15
CA GLY A 43 32.80 -5.80 2.25
C GLY A 43 32.38 -6.61 3.48
N ALA A 44 32.34 -7.94 3.36
CA ALA A 44 32.56 -8.82 4.51
C ALA A 44 33.80 -9.68 4.22
N ILE A 45 34.91 -9.33 4.88
CA ILE A 45 36.08 -10.22 4.97
C ILE A 45 35.68 -11.33 5.94
N VAL A 46 35.78 -12.56 5.45
CA VAL A 46 35.49 -13.81 6.16
C VAL A 46 36.57 -14.08 7.21
N TYR A 47 36.16 -14.40 8.44
CA TYR A 47 36.94 -15.20 9.38
C TYR A 47 36.01 -16.12 10.18
N GLY A 48 36.31 -17.42 10.16
CA GLY A 48 36.02 -18.36 11.25
C GLY A 48 34.80 -19.27 11.07
N ASP A 49 35.06 -20.57 11.13
CA ASP A 49 34.22 -21.74 10.80
C ASP A 49 32.96 -22.01 11.65
N ASP A 50 32.44 -21.05 12.42
CA ASP A 50 31.34 -21.32 13.37
C ASP A 50 29.98 -20.71 13.00
N ILE A 51 29.87 -20.00 11.87
CA ILE A 51 28.62 -19.30 11.47
C ILE A 51 27.60 -20.23 10.79
N VAL A 52 28.02 -21.41 10.33
CA VAL A 52 27.17 -22.25 9.46
C VAL A 52 26.01 -22.92 10.20
N ASN A 53 26.14 -23.17 11.51
CA ASN A 53 25.08 -23.81 12.29
C ASN A 53 24.08 -22.82 12.91
N GLY A 54 24.49 -21.57 13.17
CA GLY A 54 23.59 -20.52 13.68
C GLY A 54 22.71 -19.88 12.61
N VAL A 55 23.23 -19.74 11.39
CA VAL A 55 22.48 -19.21 10.24
C VAL A 55 21.45 -20.21 9.71
N SER A 56 21.73 -21.51 9.81
CA SER A 56 20.81 -22.57 9.38
C SER A 56 19.52 -22.61 10.23
N GLY A 57 19.65 -22.42 11.56
CA GLY A 57 18.50 -22.37 12.47
C GLY A 57 17.69 -21.07 12.42
N ALA A 58 18.34 -19.95 12.08
CA ALA A 58 17.66 -18.67 11.90
C ALA A 58 16.86 -18.62 10.58
N MET A 59 17.31 -19.33 9.53
CA MET A 59 16.57 -19.46 8.28
C MET A 59 15.42 -20.49 8.35
N SER A 60 15.52 -21.54 9.16
CA SER A 60 14.40 -22.50 9.32
C SER A 60 13.22 -21.91 10.09
N ASN A 61 13.47 -21.02 11.05
CA ASN A 61 12.42 -20.39 11.85
C ASN A 61 11.84 -19.13 11.19
N ALA A 62 12.64 -18.39 10.41
CA ALA A 62 12.15 -17.28 9.58
C ALA A 62 11.28 -17.76 8.39
N GLN A 63 11.46 -19.00 7.93
CA GLN A 63 10.56 -19.63 6.96
C GLN A 63 9.25 -20.11 7.59
N THR A 64 9.25 -20.44 8.88
CA THR A 64 8.06 -21.01 9.55
C THR A 64 7.01 -19.94 9.90
N GLU A 65 7.40 -18.68 10.12
CA GLU A 65 6.44 -17.59 10.35
C GLU A 65 5.89 -16.97 9.04
N ALA A 66 6.58 -17.18 7.91
CA ALA A 66 6.08 -16.79 6.58
C ALA A 66 5.04 -17.76 6.01
N GLN A 67 4.82 -18.92 6.63
CA GLN A 67 3.95 -20.01 6.13
C GLN A 67 2.67 -20.23 6.95
N ALA A 68 2.33 -19.34 7.88
CA ALA A 68 1.09 -19.42 8.67
C ALA A 68 -0.12 -18.65 8.05
N GLN A 69 -0.03 -18.24 6.78
CA GLN A 69 -1.17 -17.68 6.03
C GLN A 69 -1.20 -18.15 4.57
N ASP A 70 -0.78 -19.40 4.30
CA ASP A 70 -1.07 -20.04 3.02
C ASP A 70 -2.16 -21.09 3.24
N GLN A 71 -3.30 -20.65 3.77
CA GLN A 71 -4.53 -21.41 3.53
C GLN A 71 -4.80 -21.28 2.04
N ALA A 72 -4.55 -22.38 1.32
CA ALA A 72 -4.81 -22.54 -0.10
C ALA A 72 -6.00 -21.70 -0.55
N VAL A 73 -5.71 -20.58 -1.21
CA VAL A 73 -6.72 -19.74 -1.85
C VAL A 73 -7.45 -20.66 -2.82
N PRO A 74 -8.76 -20.90 -2.64
CA PRO A 74 -9.49 -21.77 -3.55
C PRO A 74 -9.36 -21.24 -4.98
N ALA A 75 -9.22 -22.17 -5.92
CA ALA A 75 -9.12 -21.95 -7.36
C ALA A 75 -9.87 -20.68 -7.80
N THR A 76 -9.12 -19.70 -8.32
CA THR A 76 -9.58 -18.49 -9.02
C THR A 76 -11.02 -18.10 -8.69
N ARG A 77 -11.24 -17.51 -7.51
CA ARG A 77 -12.54 -16.95 -7.14
C ARG A 77 -12.87 -15.80 -8.10
N THR A 78 -13.71 -16.08 -9.09
CA THR A 78 -14.18 -15.06 -10.05
C THR A 78 -15.15 -14.13 -9.34
N VAL A 79 -14.67 -12.95 -8.93
CA VAL A 79 -15.51 -11.89 -8.35
C VAL A 79 -16.00 -10.99 -9.48
N THR A 80 -17.30 -10.92 -9.71
CA THR A 80 -17.89 -10.17 -10.84
C THR A 80 -18.65 -8.91 -10.41
N CYS A 81 -18.76 -8.65 -9.10
CA CYS A 81 -19.61 -7.60 -8.55
C CYS A 81 -19.04 -7.05 -7.24
N ALA A 82 -19.32 -5.76 -6.97
CA ALA A 82 -18.81 -5.06 -5.79
C ALA A 82 -19.41 -5.58 -4.47
N ARG A 83 -20.74 -5.71 -4.39
CA ARG A 83 -21.49 -6.01 -3.16
C ARG A 83 -21.92 -7.48 -2.99
N CYS A 84 -21.43 -8.38 -3.83
CA CYS A 84 -21.90 -9.76 -3.82
C CYS A 84 -21.12 -10.66 -2.86
N ALA A 85 -21.73 -11.78 -2.47
CA ALA A 85 -21.16 -12.72 -1.50
C ALA A 85 -19.82 -13.34 -1.95
N GLN A 86 -19.57 -13.37 -3.26
CA GLN A 86 -18.29 -13.81 -3.83
C GLN A 86 -17.16 -12.83 -3.53
N ASN A 87 -17.44 -11.54 -3.30
CA ASN A 87 -16.42 -10.54 -3.01
C ASN A 87 -16.08 -10.53 -1.51
N PRO A 88 -14.92 -11.05 -1.07
CA PRO A 88 -14.52 -11.01 0.33
C PRO A 88 -14.33 -9.58 0.86
N CYS A 89 -14.22 -8.60 -0.05
CA CYS A 89 -14.02 -7.19 0.25
C CYS A 89 -15.30 -6.35 0.10
N ALA A 90 -16.46 -6.98 -0.04
CA ALA A 90 -17.76 -6.30 -0.22
C ALA A 90 -18.05 -5.27 0.89
N TYR A 91 -17.60 -5.53 2.12
CA TYR A 91 -17.80 -4.64 3.26
C TYR A 91 -17.04 -3.30 3.16
N LEU A 92 -16.01 -3.22 2.32
CA LEU A 92 -15.26 -1.99 2.02
C LEU A 92 -15.66 -1.36 0.67
N ALA A 93 -16.44 -2.07 -0.13
CA ALA A 93 -16.61 -1.76 -1.54
C ALA A 93 -17.29 -0.41 -1.80
N CYS A 94 -18.07 0.13 -0.86
CA CYS A 94 -18.88 1.33 -1.12
C CYS A 94 -18.53 2.52 -0.23
N GLY A 95 -17.34 2.46 0.37
CA GLY A 95 -16.83 3.51 1.24
C GLY A 95 -17.69 3.73 2.48
N VAL A 96 -17.37 4.79 3.22
CA VAL A 96 -18.11 5.17 4.43
C VAL A 96 -19.21 6.17 4.04
N PRO A 97 -20.48 5.96 4.44
CA PRO A 97 -21.55 6.93 4.26
C PRO A 97 -21.23 8.31 4.83
N GLY A 98 -21.58 9.37 4.08
CA GLY A 98 -21.51 10.76 4.54
C GLY A 98 -20.18 11.48 4.29
N SER A 99 -19.15 10.84 3.72
CA SER A 99 -17.98 11.58 3.23
C SER A 99 -18.32 12.37 1.95
N THR A 100 -17.73 13.55 1.78
CA THR A 100 -17.94 14.39 0.57
C THR A 100 -17.56 13.65 -0.71
N TYR A 101 -16.47 12.90 -0.66
CA TYR A 101 -16.05 11.97 -1.71
C TYR A 101 -15.89 10.58 -1.09
N ARG A 102 -16.36 9.55 -1.78
CA ARG A 102 -16.21 8.14 -1.36
C ARG A 102 -15.10 7.45 -2.15
N GLY A 103 -14.56 6.37 -1.59
CA GLY A 103 -13.69 5.44 -2.30
C GLY A 103 -14.06 3.99 -2.02
N GLY A 104 -13.64 3.10 -2.89
CA GLY A 104 -13.99 1.68 -2.82
C GLY A 104 -13.94 1.03 -4.19
N ALA A 105 -14.95 0.24 -4.52
CA ALA A 105 -15.16 -0.37 -5.83
C ALA A 105 -15.89 0.59 -6.77
N HIS A 106 -15.49 0.63 -8.04
CA HIS A 106 -16.14 1.43 -9.09
C HIS A 106 -17.66 1.22 -9.16
N GLY A 107 -18.13 -0.02 -8.96
CA GLY A 107 -19.57 -0.35 -8.95
C GLY A 107 -20.36 0.24 -7.77
N CYS A 108 -19.70 0.95 -6.84
CA CYS A 108 -20.35 1.67 -5.75
C CYS A 108 -20.14 3.20 -5.80
N MET A 109 -19.44 3.72 -6.80
CA MET A 109 -19.12 5.15 -6.88
C MET A 109 -20.10 5.95 -7.75
N THR A 110 -20.89 5.26 -8.57
CA THR A 110 -21.93 5.84 -9.43
C THR A 110 -23.14 4.90 -9.49
N ASP A 111 -24.31 5.49 -9.77
CA ASP A 111 -25.57 4.77 -10.04
C ASP A 111 -26.07 3.83 -8.92
N THR A 112 -25.69 4.09 -7.67
CA THR A 112 -26.30 3.46 -6.49
C THR A 112 -27.28 4.42 -5.82
N PRO A 113 -28.19 3.94 -4.94
CA PRO A 113 -29.07 4.83 -4.18
C PRO A 113 -28.33 5.93 -3.42
N GLU A 114 -27.09 5.67 -2.99
CA GLU A 114 -26.27 6.63 -2.22
C GLU A 114 -25.48 7.64 -3.07
N THR A 115 -25.30 7.38 -4.37
CA THR A 115 -24.48 8.21 -5.27
C THR A 115 -25.28 8.76 -6.45
N LEU A 116 -26.52 8.33 -6.64
CA LEU A 116 -27.36 8.79 -7.73
C LEU A 116 -27.64 10.30 -7.60
N GLY A 117 -27.20 11.07 -8.59
CA GLY A 117 -27.45 12.51 -8.67
C GLY A 117 -26.51 13.37 -7.83
N ASP A 118 -25.41 12.82 -7.30
CA ASP A 118 -24.40 13.60 -6.57
C ASP A 118 -23.54 14.49 -7.48
N GLY A 119 -23.58 14.27 -8.80
CA GLY A 119 -22.83 15.04 -9.79
C GLY A 119 -21.33 14.72 -9.84
N LEU A 120 -20.92 13.62 -9.21
CA LEU A 120 -19.54 13.18 -9.13
C LEU A 120 -19.24 12.10 -10.17
N ASP A 121 -17.99 12.05 -10.62
CA ASP A 121 -17.49 10.99 -11.49
C ASP A 121 -16.88 9.87 -10.64
N SER A 122 -17.05 8.61 -11.08
CA SER A 122 -16.25 7.49 -10.61
C SER A 122 -14.92 7.43 -11.35
N HIS A 123 -13.83 7.80 -10.67
CA HIS A 123 -12.47 7.68 -11.16
C HIS A 123 -11.91 6.28 -10.87
N HIS A 124 -11.95 5.40 -11.88
CA HIS A 124 -11.43 4.04 -11.78
C HIS A 124 -9.89 4.03 -11.78
N MET A 125 -9.28 3.37 -10.80
CA MET A 125 -7.83 3.32 -10.54
C MET A 125 -7.37 1.86 -10.37
N PRO A 126 -6.57 1.26 -11.26
CA PRO A 126 -6.09 1.79 -12.54
C PRO A 126 -7.25 2.06 -13.52
N ALA A 127 -7.06 2.83 -14.59
CA ALA A 127 -8.12 3.04 -15.60
C ALA A 127 -8.86 1.74 -16.00
N ASP A 128 -10.20 1.77 -16.01
CA ASP A 128 -11.07 0.61 -16.30
C ASP A 128 -10.64 -0.17 -17.56
N SER A 129 -10.43 0.53 -18.67
CA SER A 129 -9.98 -0.06 -19.95
C SER A 129 -8.59 -0.72 -19.94
N LYS A 130 -7.83 -0.57 -18.84
CA LYS A 130 -6.50 -1.16 -18.64
C LYS A 130 -6.45 -2.09 -17.42
N SER A 131 -7.46 -2.05 -16.57
CA SER A 131 -7.54 -2.86 -15.36
C SER A 131 -7.75 -4.33 -15.73
N PRO A 132 -7.06 -5.27 -15.06
CA PRO A 132 -7.35 -6.70 -15.20
C PRO A 132 -8.56 -7.13 -14.35
N LEU A 133 -9.03 -6.26 -13.45
CA LEU A 133 -10.18 -6.52 -12.59
C LEU A 133 -11.47 -6.27 -13.37
N PRO A 134 -12.55 -7.04 -13.14
CA PRO A 134 -13.86 -6.71 -13.66
C PRO A 134 -14.26 -5.29 -13.27
N ARG A 135 -14.80 -4.53 -14.23
CA ARG A 135 -15.18 -3.13 -14.07
C ARG A 135 -15.86 -2.77 -12.75
N PRO A 136 -16.91 -3.48 -12.27
CA PRO A 136 -17.56 -3.10 -11.01
C PRO A 136 -16.70 -3.36 -9.77
N VAL A 137 -15.66 -4.18 -9.87
CA VAL A 137 -14.80 -4.63 -8.76
C VAL A 137 -13.56 -3.78 -8.61
N GLY A 138 -13.06 -3.15 -9.69
CA GLY A 138 -11.83 -2.37 -9.64
C GLY A 138 -11.91 -1.19 -8.66
N PRO A 139 -10.78 -0.81 -8.01
CA PRO A 139 -10.78 0.31 -7.08
C PRO A 139 -11.12 1.62 -7.80
N ALA A 140 -11.78 2.53 -7.09
CA ALA A 140 -12.14 3.85 -7.58
C ALA A 140 -12.31 4.84 -6.44
N ILE A 141 -12.24 6.12 -6.77
CA ILE A 141 -12.68 7.23 -5.92
C ILE A 141 -13.71 8.07 -6.66
N GLN A 142 -14.62 8.69 -5.92
CA GLN A 142 -15.42 9.78 -6.44
C GLN A 142 -14.55 11.02 -6.61
N MET A 143 -14.70 11.71 -7.73
CA MET A 143 -14.01 12.96 -8.02
C MET A 143 -14.97 13.96 -8.67
N ASP A 144 -14.64 15.24 -8.58
CA ASP A 144 -15.35 16.24 -9.39
C ASP A 144 -15.06 15.97 -10.87
N PRO A 145 -16.04 16.13 -11.78
CA PRO A 145 -15.81 15.88 -13.20
C PRO A 145 -14.68 16.73 -13.81
N VAL A 146 -14.47 17.95 -13.31
CA VAL A 146 -13.37 18.83 -13.74
C VAL A 146 -12.02 18.23 -13.38
N ASP A 147 -11.89 17.69 -12.18
CA ASP A 147 -10.65 17.11 -11.66
C ASP A 147 -10.39 15.76 -12.32
N HIS A 148 -11.43 14.94 -12.49
CA HIS A 148 -11.34 13.68 -13.22
C HIS A 148 -10.74 13.88 -14.62
N ARG A 149 -11.17 14.92 -15.34
CA ARG A 149 -10.63 15.30 -16.66
C ARG A 149 -9.15 15.68 -16.66
N LEU A 150 -8.54 15.93 -15.52
CA LEU A 150 -7.11 16.29 -15.39
C LEU A 150 -6.22 15.10 -15.05
N THR A 151 -6.82 13.95 -14.73
CA THR A 151 -6.07 12.71 -14.47
C THR A 151 -5.43 12.15 -15.75
N ALA A 152 -4.36 11.40 -15.58
CA ALA A 152 -3.63 10.71 -16.63
C ALA A 152 -4.44 9.54 -17.22
N SER A 153 -5.34 8.95 -16.42
CA SER A 153 -6.23 7.85 -16.78
C SER A 153 -7.52 8.31 -17.49
N TYR A 154 -7.76 9.61 -17.66
CA TYR A 154 -8.98 10.11 -18.29
C TYR A 154 -9.03 9.85 -19.80
N GLY A 155 -10.05 9.12 -20.24
CA GLY A 155 -10.36 8.89 -21.67
C GLY A 155 -9.16 8.34 -22.44
N GLY A 156 -8.87 8.91 -23.61
CA GLY A 156 -7.76 8.47 -24.47
C GLY A 156 -6.35 8.67 -23.89
N ARG A 157 -6.19 9.43 -22.79
CA ARG A 157 -4.89 9.70 -22.17
C ARG A 157 -4.23 8.44 -21.59
N VAL A 158 -5.01 7.37 -21.37
CA VAL A 158 -4.50 6.04 -21.03
C VAL A 158 -3.50 5.48 -22.04
N HIS A 159 -3.46 6.01 -23.27
CA HIS A 159 -2.49 5.66 -24.31
C HIS A 159 -1.29 6.62 -24.41
N GLY A 160 -1.35 7.76 -23.73
CA GLY A 160 -0.36 8.83 -23.81
C GLY A 160 0.86 8.63 -22.88
N PRO A 161 1.85 9.52 -22.96
CA PRO A 161 3.05 9.45 -22.12
C PRO A 161 2.76 9.66 -20.63
N SER A 162 1.75 10.45 -20.27
CA SER A 162 1.36 10.71 -18.87
C SER A 162 0.93 9.46 -18.11
N TYR A 163 0.47 8.42 -18.82
CA TYR A 163 0.00 7.15 -18.24
C TYR A 163 0.98 5.99 -18.48
N ALA A 164 2.20 6.27 -18.94
CA ALA A 164 3.18 5.24 -19.30
C ALA A 164 3.63 4.40 -18.11
N LEU A 165 3.78 5.01 -16.92
CA LEU A 165 4.14 4.32 -15.69
C LEU A 165 3.10 3.25 -15.33
N GLN A 166 1.81 3.62 -15.28
CA GLN A 166 0.71 2.73 -14.98
C GLN A 166 0.64 1.57 -15.96
N ARG A 167 0.75 1.84 -17.27
CA ARG A 167 0.80 0.78 -18.29
C ARG A 167 1.96 -0.18 -18.07
N GLY A 168 3.15 0.32 -17.75
CA GLY A 168 4.32 -0.52 -17.47
C GLY A 168 4.12 -1.42 -16.25
N LEU A 169 3.51 -0.89 -15.19
CA LEU A 169 3.16 -1.66 -13.98
C LEU A 169 2.13 -2.74 -14.29
N LEU A 170 1.06 -2.38 -15.02
CA LEU A 170 0.01 -3.31 -15.45
C LEU A 170 0.55 -4.42 -16.35
N ALA A 171 1.45 -4.11 -17.29
CA ALA A 171 2.09 -5.09 -18.16
C ALA A 171 2.92 -6.14 -17.40
N ARG A 172 3.42 -5.79 -16.21
CA ARG A 172 4.14 -6.70 -15.31
C ARG A 172 3.22 -7.38 -14.28
N GLY A 173 1.90 -7.20 -14.39
CA GLY A 173 0.94 -7.71 -13.42
C GLY A 173 0.98 -7.00 -12.05
N GLN A 174 1.59 -5.82 -11.95
CA GLN A 174 1.69 -5.03 -10.72
C GLN A 174 0.48 -4.08 -10.61
N THR A 175 -0.72 -4.64 -10.53
CA THR A 175 -1.99 -3.89 -10.51
C THR A 175 -2.09 -2.97 -9.30
N TYR A 176 -1.69 -3.43 -8.11
CA TYR A 176 -1.70 -2.63 -6.88
C TYR A 176 -0.75 -1.43 -7.00
N SER A 177 0.44 -1.63 -7.57
CA SER A 177 1.36 -0.53 -7.84
C SER A 177 0.81 0.45 -8.86
N ALA A 178 0.10 -0.03 -9.90
CA ALA A 178 -0.57 0.84 -10.86
C ALA A 178 -1.70 1.67 -10.22
N PHE A 179 -2.45 1.07 -9.29
CA PHE A 179 -3.44 1.78 -8.47
C PHE A 179 -2.77 2.88 -7.64
N MET A 180 -1.64 2.59 -6.99
CA MET A 180 -0.91 3.60 -6.21
C MET A 180 -0.34 4.73 -7.08
N ALA A 181 0.03 4.45 -8.33
CA ALA A 181 0.42 5.49 -9.28
C ALA A 181 -0.77 6.43 -9.62
N ASP A 182 -1.99 5.90 -9.75
CA ASP A 182 -3.19 6.72 -9.94
C ASP A 182 -3.59 7.48 -8.66
N VAL A 183 -3.36 6.92 -7.47
CA VAL A 183 -3.49 7.66 -6.20
C VAL A 183 -2.58 8.90 -6.17
N LEU A 184 -1.33 8.76 -6.63
CA LEU A 184 -0.41 9.90 -6.72
C LEU A 184 -0.88 10.93 -7.76
N ASP A 185 -1.44 10.47 -8.88
CA ASP A 185 -2.00 11.36 -9.90
C ASP A 185 -3.24 12.12 -9.40
N ALA A 186 -4.15 11.46 -8.67
CA ALA A 186 -5.29 12.11 -8.04
C ALA A 186 -4.85 13.18 -7.02
N ARG A 187 -3.82 12.91 -6.22
CA ARG A 187 -3.21 13.90 -5.30
C ARG A 187 -2.59 15.08 -6.03
N ARG A 188 -1.89 14.81 -7.16
CA ARG A 188 -1.35 15.86 -8.03
C ARG A 188 -2.49 16.75 -8.55
N VAL A 189 -3.57 16.17 -9.06
CA VAL A 189 -4.75 16.94 -9.52
C VAL A 189 -5.34 17.77 -8.40
N ALA A 190 -5.54 17.20 -7.21
CA ALA A 190 -6.06 17.92 -6.04
C ALA A 190 -5.18 19.13 -5.68
N THR A 191 -3.86 18.95 -5.74
CA THR A 191 -2.88 20.02 -5.50
C THR A 191 -2.97 21.12 -6.56
N LEU A 192 -3.11 20.77 -7.85
CA LEU A 192 -3.29 21.73 -8.94
C LEU A 192 -4.58 22.56 -8.78
N GLN A 193 -5.59 22.00 -8.13
CA GLN A 193 -6.86 22.66 -7.83
C GLN A 193 -6.83 23.46 -6.53
N GLY A 194 -5.66 23.57 -5.88
CA GLY A 194 -5.47 24.37 -4.67
C GLY A 194 -5.94 23.70 -3.38
N ASN A 195 -6.35 22.42 -3.42
CA ASN A 195 -6.73 21.66 -2.23
C ASN A 195 -6.05 20.28 -2.23
N PRO A 196 -4.81 20.16 -1.71
CA PRO A 196 -4.05 18.92 -1.72
C PRO A 196 -4.73 17.75 -0.99
N THR A 197 -5.64 18.04 -0.06
CA THR A 197 -6.33 17.04 0.79
C THR A 197 -7.74 16.70 0.29
N LYS A 198 -8.17 17.28 -0.83
CA LYS A 198 -9.55 17.19 -1.36
C LYS A 198 -10.10 15.76 -1.41
N TYR A 199 -9.26 14.80 -1.79
CA TYR A 199 -9.63 13.40 -1.97
C TYR A 199 -9.09 12.46 -0.89
N ASP A 200 -8.55 12.96 0.22
CA ASP A 200 -7.87 12.10 1.21
C ASP A 200 -8.75 10.99 1.78
N ALA A 201 -9.98 11.32 2.16
CA ALA A 201 -10.93 10.33 2.69
C ALA A 201 -11.27 9.26 1.64
N ALA A 202 -11.55 9.67 0.41
CA ALA A 202 -11.85 8.76 -0.69
C ALA A 202 -10.63 7.86 -1.02
N ILE A 203 -9.44 8.45 -1.11
CA ILE A 203 -8.18 7.72 -1.33
C ILE A 203 -7.97 6.70 -0.22
N ALA A 204 -8.13 7.07 1.06
CA ALA A 204 -7.98 6.15 2.17
C ALA A 204 -8.95 4.95 2.08
N GLN A 205 -10.21 5.21 1.73
CA GLN A 205 -11.22 4.15 1.53
C GLN A 205 -10.88 3.25 0.35
N ALA A 206 -10.51 3.82 -0.81
CA ALA A 206 -10.11 3.06 -1.99
C ALA A 206 -8.84 2.24 -1.75
N THR A 207 -7.86 2.77 -1.02
CA THR A 207 -6.65 2.05 -0.63
C THR A 207 -6.97 0.90 0.32
N ALA A 208 -7.85 1.09 1.30
CA ALA A 208 -8.29 -0.01 2.17
C ALA A 208 -8.97 -1.14 1.37
N TYR A 209 -9.81 -0.78 0.40
CA TYR A 209 -10.44 -1.74 -0.49
C TYR A 209 -9.43 -2.47 -1.39
N ALA A 210 -8.52 -1.74 -2.05
CA ALA A 210 -7.46 -2.30 -2.89
C ALA A 210 -6.52 -3.24 -2.09
N GLU A 211 -6.20 -2.87 -0.85
CA GLU A 211 -5.43 -3.70 0.08
C GLU A 211 -6.15 -5.00 0.45
N CYS A 212 -7.47 -4.94 0.63
CA CYS A 212 -8.27 -6.14 0.85
C CYS A 212 -8.25 -7.04 -0.39
N LEU A 213 -8.43 -6.48 -1.60
CA LEU A 213 -8.34 -7.25 -2.84
C LEU A 213 -6.98 -7.93 -2.99
N ARG A 214 -5.90 -7.20 -2.66
CA ARG A 214 -4.52 -7.71 -2.70
C ARG A 214 -4.33 -8.88 -1.74
N ARG A 215 -4.73 -8.73 -0.48
CA ARG A 215 -4.63 -9.79 0.54
C ARG A 215 -5.44 -11.03 0.21
N ASN A 216 -6.52 -10.90 -0.56
CA ASN A 216 -7.35 -12.01 -1.02
C ASN A 216 -6.92 -12.58 -2.38
N GLY A 217 -5.76 -12.16 -2.92
CA GLY A 217 -5.24 -12.66 -4.19
C GLY A 217 -6.04 -12.22 -5.43
N LEU A 218 -6.95 -11.25 -5.29
CA LEU A 218 -7.75 -10.70 -6.39
C LEU A 218 -7.01 -9.61 -7.15
N MET A 219 -5.99 -8.99 -6.53
CA MET A 219 -5.16 -7.94 -7.09
C MET A 219 -3.69 -8.24 -6.78
N LYS A 220 -2.79 -8.04 -7.74
CA LYS A 220 -1.35 -8.31 -7.58
C LYS A 220 -0.56 -7.02 -7.46
#